data_AF-A0A1S3WA82-F1
#
_entry.id   AF-A0A1S3WA82-F1
#
_cell.length_a   1.000
_cell.length_b   1.000
_cell.length_c   1.000
_cell.angle_alpha   90.00
_cell.angle_beta   90.00
_cell.angle_gamma   90.00
#
_symmetry.space_group_name_H-M   'P 1'
#
loop_
_entity.id
_entity.type
_entity.pdbx_description
1 polymer ?
#
loop_
_entity_poly.entity_id
_entity_poly.type
_entity_poly.pdbx_seq_one_letter_code
_entity_poly.pdbx_strand_id
1 'polypeptide(L)'
;MAAAGAGPAELGFAEEAPAWRLRREQFPSKVAVFRNQLPRQNDIFSHEPPPENPPEETEDAVCLQLRSGAQLCRVCGCLAPKTCSRCHRAHYCSKEHQALDWRAGHKQACAQSGALDNTVPDHNFLFPEFEIVVETEEEALPEAVEREDAAEAAESMAETPEDVLDSMAKHESREDRIFQKFKSKIAPEPEQILRYGRGIAPVWISGENIPQEKDIPNCPCGAKRIFEFQVMPQLLNHLKADRLGRSVDWGVLAVFTCADSCGLGSGYAEEFVWKQDVAGTP
;
A
#
# COMPACT_ATOMS: atom_id res chain seq x y z
N MET A 1 -29.95 12.99 -10.89
CA MET A 1 -28.60 12.45 -11.15
C MET A 1 -28.56 11.08 -10.51
N ALA A 2 -28.30 10.04 -11.30
CA ALA A 2 -28.33 8.66 -10.84
C ALA A 2 -27.19 8.44 -9.84
N ALA A 3 -27.50 7.90 -8.65
CA ALA A 3 -26.51 7.33 -7.77
C ALA A 3 -25.91 6.13 -8.50
N ALA A 4 -24.63 6.22 -8.86
CA ALA A 4 -23.88 5.03 -9.27
C ALA A 4 -23.85 4.10 -8.05
N GLY A 5 -24.52 2.96 -8.16
CA GLY A 5 -24.43 1.91 -7.14
C GLY A 5 -22.96 1.52 -6.97
N ALA A 6 -22.53 1.33 -5.72
CA ALA A 6 -21.20 0.82 -5.44
C ALA A 6 -21.08 -0.58 -6.09
N GLY A 7 -20.07 -0.77 -6.93
CA GLY A 7 -19.77 -2.08 -7.52
C GLY A 7 -19.21 -3.05 -6.47
N PRO A 8 -19.11 -4.35 -6.79
CA PRO A 8 -18.47 -5.34 -5.92
C PRO A 8 -17.02 -4.94 -5.65
N ALA A 9 -16.48 -5.37 -4.50
CA ALA A 9 -15.07 -5.14 -4.18
C ALA A 9 -14.17 -6.02 -5.07
N GLU A 10 -12.99 -5.53 -5.40
CA GLU A 10 -11.94 -6.28 -6.08
C GLU A 10 -10.85 -6.64 -5.06
N LEU A 11 -10.40 -7.89 -5.06
CA LEU A 11 -9.40 -8.43 -4.14
C LEU A 11 -8.06 -8.50 -4.86
N GLY A 12 -7.00 -8.00 -4.24
CA GLY A 12 -5.63 -8.13 -4.76
C GLY A 12 -4.83 -9.19 -4.00
N PHE A 13 -4.14 -10.06 -4.75
CA PHE A 13 -3.26 -11.12 -4.25
C PHE A 13 -1.81 -10.88 -4.69
N ALA A 14 -0.83 -11.27 -3.87
CA ALA A 14 0.59 -11.09 -4.20
C ALA A 14 1.17 -12.34 -4.88
N GLU A 15 1.59 -12.24 -6.14
CA GLU A 15 2.32 -13.27 -6.88
C GLU A 15 3.78 -12.88 -7.07
N GLU A 16 4.76 -13.78 -6.99
CA GLU A 16 6.18 -13.39 -7.10
C GLU A 16 6.51 -12.80 -8.49
N ALA A 17 7.11 -11.61 -8.52
CA ALA A 17 7.45 -10.89 -9.75
C ALA A 17 8.95 -10.50 -9.83
N PRO A 18 9.50 -10.33 -11.05
CA PRO A 18 10.87 -9.87 -11.25
C PRO A 18 11.07 -8.40 -10.86
N ALA A 19 12.30 -8.06 -10.48
CA ALA A 19 12.58 -6.87 -9.71
C ALA A 19 12.54 -5.52 -10.48
N TRP A 20 11.64 -4.59 -10.14
CA TRP A 20 11.50 -3.20 -10.59
C TRP A 20 11.53 -2.17 -9.44
N ARG A 21 12.21 -1.04 -9.69
CA ARG A 21 12.66 -0.11 -8.63
C ARG A 21 12.07 1.28 -8.75
N LEU A 22 11.53 1.80 -7.65
CA LEU A 22 11.43 3.24 -7.40
C LEU A 22 11.22 3.51 -5.90
N ARG A 23 12.10 4.25 -5.19
CA ARG A 23 11.72 4.92 -3.92
C ARG A 23 12.42 6.26 -3.68
N ARG A 24 11.65 7.18 -3.09
CA ARG A 24 11.96 8.57 -2.68
C ARG A 24 12.33 8.61 -1.19
N GLU A 25 13.13 9.60 -0.79
CA GLU A 25 13.39 9.95 0.61
C GLU A 25 12.58 11.22 0.98
N GLN A 26 11.53 11.07 1.79
CA GLN A 26 10.99 12.06 2.74
C GLN A 26 9.59 11.64 3.21
N PHE A 27 9.46 11.02 4.39
CA PHE A 27 8.22 10.98 5.16
C PHE A 27 8.50 10.91 6.67
N PRO A 28 8.11 11.92 7.46
CA PRO A 28 8.09 11.87 8.92
C PRO A 28 6.66 11.59 9.44
N SER A 29 6.05 10.52 8.94
CA SER A 29 5.02 9.65 9.54
C SER A 29 5.00 8.39 8.66
N LYS A 30 4.87 7.17 9.22
CA LYS A 30 5.37 5.92 8.55
C LYS A 30 4.68 5.51 7.24
N VAL A 31 3.57 6.15 6.84
CA VAL A 31 2.83 5.85 5.60
C VAL A 31 2.25 7.14 5.03
N ALA A 32 2.36 7.34 3.71
CA ALA A 32 1.75 8.46 3.00
C ALA A 32 1.21 7.98 1.65
N VAL A 33 0.14 8.62 1.16
CA VAL A 33 -0.52 8.24 -0.09
C VAL A 33 -0.54 9.43 -1.04
N PHE A 34 -0.16 9.16 -2.29
CA PHE A 34 -0.15 10.14 -3.36
C PHE A 34 -0.91 9.60 -4.55
N ARG A 35 -1.82 10.43 -5.08
CA ARG A 35 -2.51 10.17 -6.33
C ARG A 35 -1.84 10.96 -7.45
N ASN A 36 -1.54 10.29 -8.56
CA ASN A 36 -1.21 10.95 -9.81
C ASN A 36 -2.28 10.57 -10.84
N GLN A 37 -2.94 11.57 -11.42
CA GLN A 37 -3.95 11.37 -12.45
C GLN A 37 -3.39 11.71 -13.81
N LEU A 38 -2.90 10.68 -14.49
CA LEU A 38 -2.53 10.79 -15.89
C LEU A 38 -3.76 10.53 -16.75
N PRO A 39 -3.97 11.31 -17.83
CA PRO A 39 -4.97 10.96 -18.83
C PRO A 39 -4.64 9.58 -19.42
N ARG A 40 -5.68 8.84 -19.84
CA ARG A 40 -5.53 7.51 -20.44
C ARG A 40 -4.53 7.51 -21.59
N GLN A 41 -4.53 8.56 -22.39
CA GLN A 41 -3.47 8.82 -23.37
C GLN A 41 -2.46 9.78 -22.76
N ASN A 42 -1.23 9.31 -22.56
CA ASN A 42 -0.12 10.10 -22.01
C ASN A 42 1.22 9.63 -22.59
N ASP A 43 2.29 10.41 -22.35
CA ASP A 43 3.63 10.12 -22.88
C ASP A 43 4.43 9.10 -22.04
N ILE A 44 3.86 8.62 -20.93
CA ILE A 44 4.55 7.80 -19.93
C ILE A 44 4.29 6.31 -20.17
N PHE A 45 3.05 5.93 -20.50
CA PHE A 45 2.65 4.55 -20.74
C PHE A 45 1.79 4.41 -22.00
N SER A 46 1.79 3.22 -22.59
CA SER A 46 0.93 2.90 -23.72
C SER A 46 -0.54 3.04 -23.34
N HIS A 47 -1.37 3.44 -24.32
CA HIS A 47 -2.81 3.49 -24.16
C HIS A 47 -3.43 2.10 -24.00
N GLU A 48 -2.83 1.09 -24.63
CA GLU A 48 -3.22 -0.31 -24.52
C GLU A 48 -2.38 -1.01 -23.45
N PRO A 49 -3.01 -1.85 -22.59
CA PRO A 49 -2.28 -2.59 -21.58
C PRO A 49 -1.25 -3.52 -22.24
N PRO A 50 -0.11 -3.79 -21.57
CA PRO A 50 0.82 -4.81 -22.06
C PRO A 50 0.11 -6.17 -22.13
N PRO A 51 0.51 -7.05 -23.07
CA PRO A 51 -0.01 -8.41 -23.12
C PRO A 51 0.35 -9.18 -21.85
N GLU A 52 -0.56 -10.02 -21.36
CA GLU A 52 -0.36 -10.86 -20.15
C GLU A 52 0.82 -11.83 -20.30
N ASN A 53 1.06 -12.31 -21.51
CA ASN A 53 2.22 -13.15 -21.80
C ASN A 53 3.42 -12.26 -22.15
N PRO A 54 4.55 -12.39 -21.43
CA PRO A 54 5.76 -11.66 -21.79
C PRO A 54 6.19 -12.05 -23.21
N PRO A 55 6.65 -11.10 -24.04
CA PRO A 55 7.28 -11.42 -25.31
C PRO A 55 8.52 -12.31 -25.05
N GLU A 56 8.80 -13.24 -25.97
CA GLU A 56 10.02 -14.07 -25.90
C GLU A 56 11.24 -13.18 -25.67
N GLU A 57 11.97 -13.47 -24.60
CA GLU A 57 13.05 -12.66 -24.01
C GLU A 57 13.92 -11.95 -25.06
N THR A 58 13.69 -10.66 -25.28
CA THR A 58 14.78 -9.77 -25.66
C THR A 58 15.39 -9.28 -24.35
N GLU A 59 16.61 -9.73 -24.05
CA GLU A 59 17.45 -9.36 -22.90
C GLU A 59 17.80 -7.85 -22.89
N ASP A 60 16.79 -6.98 -22.93
CA ASP A 60 16.99 -5.55 -22.77
C ASP A 60 17.26 -5.27 -21.30
N ALA A 61 18.55 -5.17 -20.99
CA ALA A 61 19.08 -4.85 -19.69
C ALA A 61 18.30 -3.69 -19.03
N VAL A 62 17.96 -3.88 -17.75
CA VAL A 62 17.29 -2.86 -16.91
C VAL A 62 18.00 -1.51 -17.07
N CYS A 63 17.33 -0.54 -17.68
CA CYS A 63 17.91 0.77 -17.93
C CYS A 63 17.97 1.56 -16.61
N LEU A 64 19.16 1.63 -16.00
CA LEU A 64 19.43 2.39 -14.78
C LEU A 64 19.48 3.92 -15.00
N GLN A 65 19.16 4.37 -16.21
CA GLN A 65 19.12 5.77 -16.58
C GLN A 65 17.70 6.12 -17.03
N LEU A 66 17.10 7.08 -16.33
CA LEU A 66 15.81 7.62 -16.76
C LEU A 66 15.98 8.36 -18.09
N ARG A 67 14.92 8.42 -18.90
CA ARG A 67 14.90 9.22 -20.15
C ARG A 67 15.25 10.69 -19.92
N SER A 68 15.03 11.19 -18.70
CA SER A 68 15.42 12.54 -18.26
C SER A 68 16.93 12.74 -18.07
N GLY A 69 17.76 11.70 -18.20
CA GLY A 69 19.20 11.73 -17.97
C GLY A 69 19.61 11.61 -16.50
N ALA A 70 18.64 11.49 -15.59
CA ALA A 70 18.89 11.27 -14.17
C ALA A 70 19.52 9.88 -13.94
N GLN A 71 20.62 9.87 -13.19
CA GLN A 71 21.38 8.67 -12.86
C GLN A 71 20.84 8.06 -11.57
N LEU A 72 20.54 6.75 -11.62
CA LEU A 72 19.99 6.03 -10.48
C LEU A 72 21.09 5.28 -9.73
N CYS A 73 20.88 5.15 -8.42
CA CYS A 73 21.78 4.43 -7.55
C CYS A 73 21.75 2.96 -7.93
N ARG A 74 22.92 2.39 -8.24
CA ARG A 74 23.01 0.97 -8.59
C ARG A 74 22.43 0.08 -7.49
N VAL A 75 22.52 0.51 -6.23
CA VAL A 75 22.09 -0.29 -5.07
C VAL A 75 20.58 -0.22 -4.81
N CYS A 76 20.01 0.98 -4.76
CA CYS A 76 18.60 1.17 -4.34
C CYS A 76 17.69 1.78 -5.41
N GLY A 77 18.22 2.21 -6.56
CA GLY A 77 17.45 2.89 -7.60
C GLY A 77 17.08 4.35 -7.30
N CYS A 78 17.44 4.91 -6.14
CA CYS A 78 17.23 6.34 -5.84
C CYS A 78 18.11 7.26 -6.71
N LEU A 79 17.81 8.56 -6.78
CA LEU A 79 18.67 9.53 -7.46
C LEU A 79 20.11 9.49 -6.90
N ALA A 80 21.09 9.42 -7.80
CA ALA A 80 22.47 9.18 -7.46
C ALA A 80 23.40 10.30 -7.94
N PRO A 81 23.66 11.32 -7.10
CA PRO A 81 24.56 12.42 -7.45
C PRO A 81 26.04 12.03 -7.42
N LYS A 82 26.40 10.89 -6.81
CA LYS A 82 27.80 10.45 -6.69
C LYS A 82 28.10 9.42 -7.76
N THR A 83 29.28 9.51 -8.33
CA THR A 83 29.77 8.55 -9.32
C THR A 83 31.03 7.87 -8.80
N CYS A 84 31.20 6.59 -9.09
CA CYS A 84 32.45 5.87 -8.82
C CYS A 84 33.62 6.57 -9.52
N SER A 85 34.60 7.03 -8.75
CA SER A 85 35.76 7.77 -9.27
C SER A 85 36.72 6.93 -10.12
N ARG A 86 36.54 5.61 -10.16
CA ARG A 86 37.39 4.70 -10.92
C ARG A 86 36.82 4.40 -12.31
N CYS A 87 35.54 4.05 -12.38
CA CYS A 87 34.91 3.70 -13.66
C CYS A 87 34.05 4.81 -14.26
N HIS A 88 33.67 5.83 -13.49
CA HIS A 88 32.76 6.91 -13.89
C HIS A 88 31.39 6.46 -14.44
N ARG A 89 31.02 5.19 -14.25
CA ARG A 89 29.79 4.57 -14.79
C ARG A 89 28.79 4.14 -13.72
N ALA A 90 29.27 3.78 -12.53
CA ALA A 90 28.40 3.38 -11.43
C ALA A 90 28.03 4.60 -10.59
N HIS A 91 26.75 4.77 -10.30
CA HIS A 91 26.21 5.90 -9.56
C HIS A 91 25.63 5.47 -8.21
N TYR A 92 25.79 6.31 -7.18
CA TYR A 92 25.31 6.05 -5.81
C TYR A 92 24.65 7.28 -5.18
N CYS A 93 23.63 7.06 -4.35
CA CYS A 93 23.06 8.11 -3.51
C CYS A 93 23.97 8.45 -2.32
N SER A 94 24.64 7.44 -1.74
CA SER A 94 25.47 7.57 -0.55
C SER A 94 26.81 6.84 -0.66
N LYS A 95 27.75 7.18 0.22
CA LYS A 95 29.03 6.45 0.34
C LYS A 95 28.80 5.03 0.90
N GLU A 96 27.76 4.85 1.71
CA GLU A 96 27.38 3.55 2.27
C GLU A 96 26.96 2.59 1.16
N HIS A 97 26.09 3.05 0.24
CA HIS A 97 25.67 2.25 -0.92
C HIS A 97 26.86 1.93 -1.84
N GLN A 98 27.76 2.89 -2.07
CA GLN A 98 28.99 2.60 -2.80
C GLN A 98 29.82 1.49 -2.12
N ALA A 99 29.99 1.53 -0.80
CA ALA A 99 30.76 0.52 -0.06
C ALA A 99 30.07 -0.85 -0.01
N LEU A 100 28.74 -0.89 -0.01
CA LEU A 100 27.96 -2.13 -0.11
C LEU A 100 28.15 -2.78 -1.49
N ASP A 101 27.91 -2.03 -2.56
CA ASP A 101 28.09 -2.52 -3.94
C ASP A 101 29.53 -2.95 -4.22
N TRP A 102 30.51 -2.20 -3.69
CA TRP A 102 31.92 -2.54 -3.80
C TRP A 102 32.24 -3.93 -3.24
N ARG A 103 31.66 -4.26 -2.08
CA ARG A 103 31.80 -5.58 -1.44
C ARG A 103 31.00 -6.67 -2.14
N ALA A 104 29.86 -6.32 -2.74
CA ALA A 104 28.94 -7.24 -3.41
C ALA A 104 29.40 -7.69 -4.80
N GLY A 105 30.45 -7.08 -5.38
CA GLY A 105 31.00 -7.51 -6.66
C GLY A 105 31.48 -6.38 -7.57
N HIS A 106 31.13 -5.12 -7.26
CA HIS A 106 31.56 -3.99 -8.08
C HIS A 106 33.09 -3.85 -8.12
N LYS A 107 33.82 -4.23 -7.06
CA LYS A 107 35.30 -4.17 -7.05
C LYS A 107 35.93 -4.93 -8.22
N GLN A 108 35.38 -6.09 -8.57
CA GLN A 108 35.86 -6.97 -9.63
C GLN A 108 35.40 -6.49 -11.01
N ALA A 109 34.16 -6.02 -11.12
CA ALA A 109 33.59 -5.52 -12.38
C ALA A 109 34.07 -4.10 -12.76
N CYS A 110 34.44 -3.28 -11.78
CA CYS A 110 34.83 -1.87 -11.96
C CYS A 110 36.03 -1.68 -12.90
N ALA A 111 36.92 -2.68 -12.97
CA ALA A 111 38.11 -2.65 -13.83
C ALA A 111 37.86 -3.18 -15.25
N GLN A 112 36.71 -3.82 -15.50
CA GLN A 112 36.41 -4.42 -16.79
C GLN A 112 35.76 -3.37 -17.70
N SER A 113 36.38 -3.10 -18.84
CA SER A 113 35.88 -2.16 -19.86
C SER A 113 34.65 -2.67 -20.63
N GLY A 114 34.20 -3.90 -20.35
CA GLY A 114 32.97 -4.46 -20.89
C GLY A 114 31.73 -3.76 -20.32
N ALA A 115 30.57 -3.99 -20.94
CA ALA A 115 29.28 -3.62 -20.36
C ALA A 115 29.31 -4.02 -18.88
N LEU A 116 29.18 -3.04 -17.97
CA LEU A 116 28.87 -3.38 -16.58
C LEU A 116 27.61 -4.20 -16.72
N ASP A 117 27.65 -5.46 -16.30
CA ASP A 117 26.44 -6.22 -16.23
C ASP A 117 25.47 -5.37 -15.38
N ASN A 118 24.41 -4.91 -16.04
CA ASN A 118 23.42 -4.03 -15.41
C ASN A 118 22.59 -4.82 -14.39
N THR A 119 22.85 -6.12 -14.27
CA THR A 119 22.42 -6.95 -13.14
C THR A 119 22.79 -6.25 -11.86
N VAL A 120 21.76 -5.81 -11.16
CA VAL A 120 21.97 -5.25 -9.84
C VAL A 120 22.20 -6.41 -8.89
N PRO A 121 23.26 -6.39 -8.07
CA PRO A 121 23.46 -7.42 -7.07
C PRO A 121 22.27 -7.47 -6.11
N ASP A 122 21.82 -8.67 -5.75
CA ASP A 122 20.89 -8.81 -4.63
C ASP A 122 21.63 -8.40 -3.34
N HIS A 123 21.17 -7.31 -2.74
CA HIS A 123 21.80 -6.76 -1.56
C HIS A 123 21.11 -7.21 -0.25
N ASN A 124 20.16 -8.15 -0.31
CA ASN A 124 19.46 -8.76 0.83
C ASN A 124 18.67 -7.80 1.75
N PHE A 125 18.64 -6.50 1.46
CA PHE A 125 17.84 -5.50 2.19
C PHE A 125 16.67 -4.97 1.36
N LEU A 126 16.57 -5.34 0.08
CA LEU A 126 15.42 -5.01 -0.75
C LEU A 126 14.27 -5.95 -0.37
N PHE A 127 13.04 -5.43 -0.41
CA PHE A 127 11.87 -6.28 -0.29
C PHE A 127 11.76 -7.19 -1.52
N PRO A 128 11.28 -8.44 -1.34
CA PRO A 128 10.84 -9.24 -2.48
C PRO A 128 9.75 -8.51 -3.25
N GLU A 129 9.64 -8.83 -4.53
CA GLU A 129 8.73 -8.17 -5.44
C GLU A 129 7.60 -9.09 -5.85
N PHE A 130 6.43 -8.49 -5.99
CA PHE A 130 5.21 -9.21 -6.29
C PHE A 130 4.34 -8.44 -7.29
N GLU A 131 3.65 -9.17 -8.15
CA GLU A 131 2.53 -8.72 -8.95
C GLU A 131 1.25 -8.79 -8.10
N ILE A 132 0.36 -7.81 -8.30
CA ILE A 132 -0.95 -7.82 -7.66
C ILE A 132 -1.95 -8.39 -8.67
N VAL A 133 -2.38 -9.62 -8.47
CA VAL A 133 -3.45 -10.23 -9.26
C VAL A 133 -4.77 -9.83 -8.64
N VAL A 134 -5.66 -9.26 -9.47
CA VAL A 134 -6.94 -8.71 -9.01
C VAL A 134 -8.09 -9.62 -9.45
N GLU A 135 -8.88 -10.08 -8.49
CA GLU A 135 -10.07 -10.91 -8.73
C GLU A 135 -11.32 -10.24 -8.13
N THR A 136 -12.49 -10.48 -8.72
CA THR A 136 -13.74 -9.91 -8.19
C THR A 136 -14.19 -10.70 -6.98
N GLU A 137 -14.55 -10.01 -5.89
CA GLU A 137 -15.16 -10.68 -4.74
C GLU A 137 -16.53 -11.26 -5.15
N GLU A 138 -16.68 -12.58 -5.02
CA GLU A 138 -17.99 -13.21 -5.18
C GLU A 138 -18.95 -12.68 -4.11
N GLU A 139 -20.09 -12.13 -4.52
CA GLU A 139 -21.13 -11.75 -3.57
C GLU A 139 -21.66 -13.02 -2.89
N ALA A 140 -21.27 -13.23 -1.63
CA ALA A 140 -21.91 -14.21 -0.80
C ALA A 140 -23.42 -13.90 -0.77
N LEU A 141 -24.23 -14.81 -1.34
CA LEU A 141 -25.69 -14.75 -1.23
C LEU A 141 -26.03 -14.56 0.25
N PRO A 142 -26.88 -13.59 0.61
CA PRO A 142 -27.16 -13.33 2.01
C PRO A 142 -27.87 -14.56 2.60
N GLU A 143 -27.13 -15.35 3.39
CA GLU A 143 -27.76 -16.14 4.42
C GLU A 143 -28.48 -15.14 5.34
N ALA A 144 -29.79 -15.30 5.47
CA ALA A 144 -30.64 -14.43 6.26
C ALA A 144 -30.19 -14.41 7.72
N VAL A 145 -29.29 -13.50 8.07
CA VAL A 145 -28.99 -13.17 9.47
C VAL A 145 -30.01 -12.11 9.88
N GLU A 146 -30.88 -12.53 10.80
CA GLU A 146 -32.08 -11.83 11.22
C GLU A 146 -31.81 -10.39 11.67
N ARG A 147 -32.72 -9.49 11.29
CA ARG A 147 -32.80 -8.11 11.79
C ARG A 147 -33.43 -8.15 13.19
N GLU A 148 -32.60 -8.09 14.22
CA GLU A 148 -32.98 -7.79 15.60
C GLU A 148 -31.83 -6.93 16.17
N ASP A 149 -31.95 -5.72 16.71
CA ASP A 149 -33.06 -4.82 16.98
C ASP A 149 -32.49 -3.40 17.01
N ALA A 150 -33.29 -2.43 16.57
CA ALA A 150 -33.06 -1.01 16.79
C ALA A 150 -34.28 -0.46 17.53
N ALA A 151 -34.18 -0.27 18.86
CA ALA A 151 -35.03 0.64 19.62
C ALA A 151 -34.49 0.87 21.05
N GLU A 152 -34.22 2.15 21.36
CA GLU A 152 -34.46 2.92 22.61
C GLU A 152 -33.82 2.42 23.94
N ALA A 153 -33.40 3.23 24.91
CA ALA A 153 -33.89 4.54 25.35
C ALA A 153 -32.84 5.36 26.14
N ALA A 154 -33.20 6.62 26.40
CA ALA A 154 -32.44 7.71 27.01
C ALA A 154 -32.25 7.64 28.55
N GLU A 155 -31.16 8.30 28.98
CA GLU A 155 -30.86 9.04 30.23
C GLU A 155 -31.13 8.42 31.63
N SER A 156 -30.06 8.27 32.43
CA SER A 156 -29.90 9.00 33.71
C SER A 156 -28.48 8.87 34.28
N MET A 157 -27.98 9.93 34.93
CA MET A 157 -26.66 9.96 35.57
C MET A 157 -26.70 9.34 36.98
N ALA A 158 -25.98 8.23 37.16
CA ALA A 158 -25.31 7.85 38.40
C ALA A 158 -24.31 6.72 38.08
N GLU A 159 -23.00 6.97 38.20
CA GLU A 159 -21.98 5.93 37.97
C GLU A 159 -21.95 4.96 39.16
N THR A 160 -22.50 3.76 38.99
CA THR A 160 -22.29 2.64 39.91
C THR A 160 -21.26 1.66 39.33
N PRO A 161 -20.60 0.82 40.17
CA PRO A 161 -19.66 -0.20 39.68
C PRO A 161 -20.30 -1.22 38.71
N GLU A 162 -21.62 -1.41 38.80
CA GLU A 162 -22.39 -2.31 37.93
C GLU A 162 -22.55 -1.74 36.51
N ASP A 163 -22.67 -0.41 36.37
CA ASP A 163 -22.72 0.26 35.06
C ASP A 163 -21.38 0.17 34.33
N VAL A 164 -20.27 0.17 35.08
CA VAL A 164 -18.93 -0.05 34.51
C VAL A 164 -18.79 -1.48 34.00
N LEU A 165 -19.20 -2.48 34.80
CA LEU A 165 -19.17 -3.89 34.39
C LEU A 165 -20.07 -4.18 33.18
N ASP A 166 -21.26 -3.59 33.13
CA ASP A 166 -22.18 -3.73 31.99
C ASP A 166 -21.65 -3.00 30.74
N SER A 167 -21.03 -1.83 30.91
CA SER A 167 -20.36 -1.13 29.80
C SER A 167 -19.16 -1.90 29.24
N MET A 168 -18.40 -2.59 30.10
CA MET A 168 -17.27 -3.45 29.70
C MET A 168 -17.77 -4.70 28.95
N ALA A 169 -18.80 -5.38 29.45
CA ALA A 169 -19.39 -6.55 28.79
C ALA A 169 -20.00 -6.19 27.41
N LYS A 170 -20.65 -5.03 27.32
CA LYS A 170 -21.16 -4.49 26.03
C LYS A 170 -20.03 -4.13 25.08
N HIS A 171 -18.91 -3.61 25.57
CA HIS A 171 -17.74 -3.30 24.74
C HIS A 171 -17.14 -4.57 24.13
N GLU A 172 -16.86 -5.59 24.95
CA GLU A 172 -16.33 -6.88 24.51
C GLU A 172 -17.25 -7.53 23.47
N SER A 173 -18.57 -7.53 23.71
CA SER A 173 -19.52 -8.09 22.74
C SER A 173 -19.59 -7.32 21.40
N ARG A 174 -19.33 -6.01 21.40
CA ARG A 174 -19.28 -5.20 20.18
C ARG A 174 -17.98 -5.44 19.40
N GLU A 175 -16.86 -5.48 20.09
CA GLU A 175 -15.56 -5.77 19.48
C GLU A 175 -15.53 -7.18 18.88
N ASP A 176 -16.06 -8.17 19.59
CA ASP A 176 -16.20 -9.53 19.10
C ASP A 176 -17.06 -9.59 17.83
N ARG A 177 -18.19 -8.85 17.79
CA ARG A 177 -19.03 -8.78 16.58
C ARG A 177 -18.29 -8.18 15.38
N ILE A 178 -17.51 -7.12 15.59
CA ILE A 178 -16.74 -6.47 14.52
C ILE A 178 -15.65 -7.40 14.01
N PHE A 179 -14.93 -8.06 14.93
CA PHE A 179 -13.88 -9.00 14.58
C PHE A 179 -14.42 -10.27 13.90
N GLN A 180 -15.58 -10.78 14.32
CA GLN A 180 -16.25 -11.89 13.64
C GLN A 180 -16.70 -11.48 12.24
N LYS A 181 -17.26 -10.26 12.06
CA LYS A 181 -17.62 -9.74 10.73
C LYS A 181 -16.39 -9.63 9.82
N PHE A 182 -15.26 -9.14 10.35
CA PHE A 182 -13.98 -9.12 9.65
C PHE A 182 -13.55 -10.53 9.22
N LYS A 183 -13.56 -11.48 10.16
CA LYS A 183 -13.19 -12.88 9.88
C LYS A 183 -14.09 -13.51 8.83
N SER A 184 -15.41 -13.40 8.95
CA SER A 184 -16.34 -13.98 7.98
C SER A 184 -16.17 -13.38 6.58
N LYS A 185 -15.84 -12.09 6.49
CA LYS A 185 -15.65 -11.38 5.21
C LYS A 185 -14.30 -11.69 4.54
N ILE A 186 -13.34 -12.23 5.29
CA ILE A 186 -11.99 -12.58 4.81
C ILE A 186 -11.80 -14.09 4.69
N ALA A 187 -12.58 -14.89 5.41
CA ALA A 187 -12.51 -16.34 5.42
C ALA A 187 -12.54 -17.00 4.03
N PRO A 188 -13.31 -16.51 3.04
CA PRO A 188 -13.26 -17.07 1.69
C PRO A 188 -11.88 -16.91 1.04
N GLU A 189 -11.25 -15.75 1.23
CA GLU A 189 -9.99 -15.37 0.58
C GLU A 189 -8.98 -14.81 1.60
N PRO A 190 -8.40 -15.65 2.47
CA PRO A 190 -7.54 -15.18 3.56
C PRO A 190 -6.19 -14.60 3.10
N GLU A 191 -5.76 -14.91 1.87
CA GLU A 191 -4.49 -14.46 1.30
C GLU A 191 -4.56 -13.05 0.70
N GLN A 192 -5.75 -12.43 0.67
CA GLN A 192 -5.94 -11.08 0.13
C GLN A 192 -5.04 -10.04 0.82
N ILE A 193 -4.28 -9.29 0.03
CA ILE A 193 -3.41 -8.20 0.50
C ILE A 193 -4.01 -6.81 0.29
N LEU A 194 -5.02 -6.72 -0.57
CA LEU A 194 -5.68 -5.47 -0.96
C LEU A 194 -7.17 -5.73 -1.15
N ARG A 195 -8.02 -4.79 -0.72
CA ARG A 195 -9.43 -4.74 -1.13
C ARG A 195 -9.70 -3.38 -1.75
N TYR A 196 -9.97 -3.36 -3.03
CA TYR A 196 -10.34 -2.16 -3.77
C TYR A 196 -11.87 -2.06 -3.86
N GLY A 197 -12.39 -0.86 -3.62
CA GLY A 197 -13.83 -0.62 -3.65
C GLY A 197 -14.12 0.85 -3.45
N ARG A 198 -14.23 1.59 -4.54
CA ARG A 198 -14.43 3.03 -4.43
C ARG A 198 -15.84 3.34 -3.90
N GLY A 199 -15.90 4.00 -2.75
CA GLY A 199 -17.13 4.37 -2.06
C GLY A 199 -17.78 3.25 -1.24
N ILE A 200 -17.17 2.06 -1.12
CA ILE A 200 -17.65 1.03 -0.20
C ILE A 200 -17.23 1.34 1.24
N ALA A 201 -17.87 0.68 2.21
CA ALA A 201 -17.44 0.75 3.60
C ALA A 201 -16.18 -0.12 3.82
N PRO A 202 -15.13 0.40 4.47
CA PRO A 202 -13.98 -0.40 4.85
C PRO A 202 -14.35 -1.50 5.86
N VAL A 203 -13.59 -2.58 5.83
CA VAL A 203 -13.69 -3.71 6.77
C VAL A 203 -12.58 -3.57 7.81
N TRP A 204 -12.96 -3.38 9.07
CA TRP A 204 -12.07 -3.09 10.19
C TRP A 204 -11.85 -4.30 11.09
N ILE A 205 -10.67 -4.42 11.70
CA ILE A 205 -10.31 -5.51 12.61
C ILE A 205 -10.92 -5.27 14.00
N SER A 206 -10.88 -4.03 14.47
CA SER A 206 -11.43 -3.60 15.75
C SER A 206 -12.47 -2.51 15.56
N GLY A 207 -13.39 -2.38 16.53
CA GLY A 207 -14.28 -1.22 16.66
C GLY A 207 -13.59 0.03 17.18
N GLU A 208 -12.38 -0.12 17.69
CA GLU A 208 -11.53 0.97 18.11
C GLU A 208 -10.73 1.56 16.94
N ASN A 209 -10.36 2.84 17.06
CA ASN A 209 -9.52 3.52 16.09
C ASN A 209 -10.06 3.45 14.64
N ILE A 210 -11.38 3.62 14.51
CA ILE A 210 -12.08 3.79 13.23
C ILE A 210 -12.27 5.30 12.99
N PRO A 211 -11.89 5.83 11.81
CA PRO A 211 -12.04 7.24 11.51
C PRO A 211 -13.51 7.63 11.43
N GLN A 212 -13.86 8.76 12.05
CA GLN A 212 -15.13 9.42 11.81
C GLN A 212 -15.03 10.36 10.60
N GLU A 213 -16.17 10.76 10.04
CA GLU A 213 -16.20 11.66 8.87
C GLU A 213 -15.45 12.98 9.12
N LYS A 214 -15.46 13.48 10.36
CA LYS A 214 -14.72 14.68 10.79
C LYS A 214 -13.19 14.50 10.82
N ASP A 215 -12.72 13.27 10.95
CA ASP A 215 -11.29 12.94 11.03
C ASP A 215 -10.67 12.82 9.64
N ILE A 216 -11.51 12.72 8.60
CA ILE A 216 -11.10 12.65 7.20
C ILE A 216 -11.14 14.08 6.62
N PRO A 217 -9.98 14.71 6.35
CA PRO A 217 -9.97 16.05 5.81
C PRO A 217 -10.53 16.10 4.39
N ASN A 218 -11.16 17.21 4.04
CA ASN A 218 -11.56 17.50 2.67
C ASN A 218 -10.34 17.61 1.74
N CYS A 219 -10.56 17.30 0.47
CA CYS A 219 -9.59 17.52 -0.59
C CYS A 219 -9.29 19.02 -0.74
N PRO A 220 -8.06 19.43 -1.13
CA PRO A 220 -7.75 20.83 -1.41
C PRO A 220 -8.67 21.54 -2.41
N CYS A 221 -9.38 20.80 -3.27
CA CYS A 221 -10.38 21.35 -4.19
C CYS A 221 -11.72 21.71 -3.51
N GLY A 222 -11.92 21.32 -2.25
CA GLY A 222 -13.16 21.51 -1.48
C GLY A 222 -14.07 20.29 -1.42
N ALA A 223 -13.84 19.28 -2.27
CA ALA A 223 -14.62 18.04 -2.26
C ALA A 223 -14.31 17.17 -1.04
N LYS A 224 -15.27 16.33 -0.62
CA LYS A 224 -15.02 15.29 0.40
C LYS A 224 -14.10 14.21 -0.16
N ARG A 225 -13.35 13.56 0.73
CA ARG A 225 -12.66 12.32 0.40
C ARG A 225 -13.55 11.12 0.72
N ILE A 226 -13.56 10.14 -0.17
CA ILE A 226 -14.28 8.87 -0.02
C ILE A 226 -13.28 7.73 0.03
N PHE A 227 -13.68 6.63 0.65
CA PHE A 227 -12.88 5.42 0.65
C PHE A 227 -12.62 4.94 -0.78
N GLU A 228 -11.38 4.53 -1.08
CA GLU A 228 -11.00 3.97 -2.38
C GLU A 228 -10.56 2.51 -2.28
N PHE A 229 -9.65 2.21 -1.35
CA PHE A 229 -9.18 0.85 -1.10
C PHE A 229 -8.59 0.71 0.31
N GLN A 230 -8.43 -0.53 0.76
CA GLN A 230 -7.71 -0.87 1.98
C GLN A 230 -6.59 -1.87 1.72
N VAL A 231 -5.46 -1.70 2.40
CA VAL A 231 -4.35 -2.66 2.44
C VAL A 231 -4.49 -3.51 3.69
N MET A 232 -4.45 -4.83 3.48
CA MET A 232 -4.65 -5.84 4.51
C MET A 232 -3.34 -6.14 5.26
N PRO A 233 -3.42 -6.63 6.51
CA PRO A 233 -2.22 -6.96 7.29
C PRO A 233 -1.47 -8.15 6.68
N GLN A 234 -2.15 -8.99 5.90
CA GLN A 234 -1.56 -10.14 5.21
C GLN A 234 -0.36 -9.77 4.35
N LEU A 235 -0.32 -8.55 3.78
CA LEU A 235 0.82 -8.05 3.01
C LEU A 235 2.14 -8.08 3.82
N LEU A 236 2.09 -7.92 5.15
CA LEU A 236 3.26 -7.96 6.02
C LEU A 236 4.02 -9.30 5.94
N ASN A 237 3.28 -10.41 5.77
CA ASN A 237 3.86 -11.75 5.63
C ASN A 237 4.69 -11.89 4.35
N HIS A 238 4.33 -11.16 3.30
CA HIS A 238 5.03 -11.17 2.02
C HIS A 238 6.26 -10.26 2.00
N LEU A 239 6.23 -9.15 2.75
CA LEU A 239 7.31 -8.16 2.76
C LEU A 239 8.62 -8.69 3.37
N LYS A 240 8.61 -9.77 4.16
CA LYS A 240 9.82 -10.34 4.82
C LYS A 240 10.64 -9.26 5.56
N ALA A 241 9.96 -8.30 6.20
CA ALA A 241 10.57 -7.10 6.79
C ALA A 241 11.53 -7.37 7.95
N ASP A 242 11.47 -8.55 8.58
CA ASP A 242 12.39 -9.00 9.63
C ASP A 242 13.86 -8.99 9.19
N ARG A 243 14.12 -9.13 7.88
CA ARG A 243 15.47 -9.06 7.29
C ARG A 243 16.17 -7.72 7.55
N LEU A 244 15.41 -6.66 7.80
CA LEU A 244 15.92 -5.30 7.99
C LEU A 244 16.13 -4.94 9.47
N GLY A 245 15.83 -5.85 10.41
CA GLY A 245 15.89 -5.57 11.85
C GLY A 245 14.93 -4.46 12.31
N ARG A 246 13.94 -4.13 11.47
CA ARG A 246 12.89 -3.14 11.75
C ARG A 246 11.53 -3.81 11.49
N SER A 247 10.65 -3.80 12.49
CA SER A 247 9.27 -4.24 12.32
C SER A 247 8.43 -3.12 11.70
N VAL A 248 7.66 -3.49 10.68
CA VAL A 248 6.55 -2.68 10.17
C VAL A 248 5.29 -3.44 10.52
N ASP A 249 4.32 -2.74 11.12
CA ASP A 249 3.08 -3.36 11.57
C ASP A 249 1.92 -2.38 11.39
N TRP A 250 0.79 -2.93 10.96
CA TRP A 250 -0.51 -2.28 10.82
C TRP A 250 -1.60 -3.34 10.82
N GLY A 251 -2.78 -2.98 11.34
CA GLY A 251 -3.98 -3.79 11.20
C GLY A 251 -4.61 -3.59 9.82
N VAL A 252 -5.07 -2.37 9.53
CA VAL A 252 -5.64 -2.00 8.22
C VAL A 252 -5.14 -0.62 7.82
N LEU A 253 -4.73 -0.45 6.57
CA LEU A 253 -4.51 0.88 5.99
C LEU A 253 -5.69 1.20 5.08
N ALA A 254 -6.55 2.12 5.47
CA ALA A 254 -7.67 2.57 4.65
C ALA A 254 -7.31 3.87 3.91
N VAL A 255 -7.43 3.86 2.59
CA VAL A 255 -7.08 4.99 1.73
C VAL A 255 -8.34 5.73 1.30
N PHE A 256 -8.31 7.05 1.43
CA PHE A 256 -9.40 7.94 1.08
C PHE A 256 -8.93 8.97 0.07
N THR A 257 -9.67 9.12 -1.03
CA THR A 257 -9.31 10.01 -2.13
C THR A 257 -10.47 10.91 -2.53
N CYS A 258 -10.15 11.98 -3.27
CA CYS A 258 -11.14 12.96 -3.72
C CYS A 258 -12.34 12.30 -4.44
N ALA A 259 -13.56 12.60 -3.97
CA ALA A 259 -14.81 12.14 -4.59
C ALA A 259 -14.93 12.60 -6.06
N ASP A 260 -14.53 13.86 -6.32
CA ASP A 260 -14.57 14.45 -7.65
C ASP A 260 -13.34 14.11 -8.50
N SER A 261 -12.42 13.28 -7.98
CA SER A 261 -11.21 12.89 -8.70
C SER A 261 -10.47 14.11 -9.26
N CYS A 262 -10.33 15.17 -8.46
CA CYS A 262 -9.85 16.47 -8.96
C CYS A 262 -8.41 16.39 -9.48
N GLY A 263 -8.13 17.09 -10.58
CA GLY A 263 -6.77 17.29 -11.08
C GLY A 263 -6.12 18.48 -10.37
N LEU A 264 -5.14 18.22 -9.49
CA LEU A 264 -4.34 19.28 -8.83
C LEU A 264 -3.12 19.70 -9.68
N GLY A 265 -3.19 19.55 -11.01
CA GLY A 265 -2.11 19.83 -11.96
C GLY A 265 -1.31 18.58 -12.36
N SER A 266 -0.10 18.77 -12.90
CA SER A 266 0.80 17.70 -13.38
C SER A 266 1.62 17.02 -12.27
N GLY A 267 1.27 17.27 -11.00
CA GLY A 267 1.98 16.78 -9.83
C GLY A 267 1.22 15.68 -9.09
N TYR A 268 1.89 15.10 -8.10
CA TYR A 268 1.26 14.20 -7.15
C TYR A 268 0.36 14.97 -6.18
N ALA A 269 -0.88 14.55 -6.05
CA ALA A 269 -1.83 15.02 -5.04
C ALA A 269 -1.68 14.18 -3.78
N GLU A 270 -1.51 14.81 -2.63
CA GLU A 270 -1.53 14.10 -1.34
C GLU A 270 -2.97 13.72 -0.96
N GLU A 271 -3.17 12.43 -0.74
CA GLU A 271 -4.44 11.85 -0.32
C GLU A 271 -4.35 11.35 1.12
N PHE A 272 -5.49 10.95 1.67
CA PHE A 272 -5.56 10.61 3.08
C PHE A 272 -5.45 9.10 3.30
N VAL A 273 -4.68 8.71 4.31
CA VAL A 273 -4.58 7.32 4.75
C VAL A 273 -4.86 7.24 6.24
N TRP A 274 -5.74 6.34 6.62
CA TRP A 274 -5.98 5.98 8.00
C TRP A 274 -5.29 4.66 8.32
N LYS A 275 -4.53 4.63 9.41
CA LYS A 275 -3.89 3.43 9.92
C LYS A 275 -4.63 2.95 11.16
N GLN A 276 -5.28 1.79 11.07
CA GLN A 276 -5.74 1.07 12.25
C GLN A 276 -4.59 0.22 12.77
N ASP A 277 -4.17 0.45 14.01
CA ASP A 277 -3.20 -0.39 14.71
C ASP A 277 -3.88 -1.68 15.23
N VAL A 278 -3.14 -2.79 15.29
CA VAL A 278 -3.61 -4.01 15.94
C VAL A 278 -3.52 -3.77 17.45
N ALA A 279 -4.60 -4.03 18.19
CA ALA A 279 -4.68 -3.76 19.62
C ALA A 279 -3.47 -4.34 20.38
N GLY A 280 -2.75 -3.47 21.10
CA GLY A 280 -1.73 -3.85 22.08
C GLY A 280 -0.31 -4.02 21.54
N THR A 281 0.31 -2.96 21.02
CA THR A 281 1.76 -2.78 21.21
C THR A 281 1.97 -1.60 22.17
N PRO A 282 2.49 -1.82 23.39
CA PRO A 282 2.92 -0.73 24.26
C PRO A 282 4.08 0.07 23.67
#